data_AF-A0A1J1EBZ7-F1
#
_entry.id   AF-A0A1J1EBZ7-F1
#
_cell.length_a   1.000
_cell.length_b   1.000
_cell.length_c   1.000
_cell.angle_alpha   90.00
_cell.angle_beta   90.00
_cell.angle_gamma   90.00
#
_symmetry.space_group_name_H-M   'P 1'
#
loop_
_entity.id
_entity.type
_entity.pdbx_description
1 polymer ?
#
loop_
_entity_poly.entity_id
_entity_poly.type
_entity_poly.pdbx_seq_one_letter_code
_entity_poly.pdbx_strand_id
1 'polypeptide(L)'
;MKSKILLFYLFVFQIMSFTSCTKEKKVENTSDEVKNSSDTVSLTSFSLKFDSDKNKDLSKDIKGVIDSKDSTKISVVLPYKKRELRKNLVPTIKFIGKKIEPDPSKITDFSKSVAFTITSEKGESKTYTVTVSLSEPSSENKILSFKFKADKNNGLSKDIEGVIDSEDSTKISVALPHSKGKLKTNLVPIIGFAGETIKPDPSKITDFTNPVAFTITSEKGESKTYTVTVSVLPENAENEILSFSITKPNGVKAKISTSIDKINSVISISVTDLSYYELAKITKIVPSIEISNLASISPNSNNIDLSKTEAVKYTVTAGNGETKDYTVTITHELKKFISKWKTTSNNEQIKLPIYDGGEYDFTVDWGDGSEKQKVTSHTGASHTYTTAGEYTVTITEKIEGFNFGKVFNCIRTNPYSFDKSSGDYPSPDCYNTDEIINISSWGDLKLLNSIEYTEDRKSKYYGSFEECSKLVTLPMEAPNLEGVTNIARMFSGAKAFNGNIGSWNVSKVTNMESMFLGAEAFNQNISSWNVSKVTNMESMFENATSFDQNIGIWNVSNVTNMVSMFKVATSFNGNIGSWNVSNVIHRLEMFYFAKNFNQDLSSWDLPYNGIQNFSLMFRRSGMPYIEGAANSKHPENKSE
;
A
#
# COMPACT_ATOMS: atom_id res chain seq x y z
N MET A 1 15.40 5.17 10.93
CA MET A 1 15.58 6.45 10.18
C MET A 1 15.22 6.23 8.72
N LYS A 2 14.69 7.23 8.00
CA LYS A 2 14.21 7.05 6.61
C LYS A 2 15.30 7.33 5.57
N SER A 3 15.30 6.48 4.55
CA SER A 3 15.88 6.58 3.20
C SER A 3 16.28 7.98 2.67
N LYS A 4 17.43 8.02 1.98
CA LYS A 4 17.58 8.68 0.67
C LYS A 4 18.52 7.85 -0.22
N ILE A 5 18.17 7.75 -1.50
CA ILE A 5 18.82 6.94 -2.54
C ILE A 5 19.38 7.87 -3.64
N LEU A 6 20.39 7.38 -4.40
CA LEU A 6 20.98 7.98 -5.63
C LEU A 6 21.90 9.21 -5.36
N LEU A 7 23.05 9.41 -6.01
CA LEU A 7 23.43 9.16 -7.41
C LEU A 7 24.97 9.34 -7.61
N PHE A 8 25.50 8.96 -8.80
CA PHE A 8 26.82 9.30 -9.39
C PHE A 8 28.12 8.76 -8.78
N TYR A 9 28.88 8.00 -9.59
CA TYR A 9 30.08 8.54 -10.27
C TYR A 9 30.43 7.69 -11.51
N LEU A 10 30.34 8.30 -12.70
CA LEU A 10 30.93 7.78 -13.94
C LEU A 10 31.65 8.94 -14.63
N PHE A 11 32.98 8.85 -14.71
CA PHE A 11 33.95 9.82 -15.23
C PHE A 11 35.11 8.93 -15.74
N VAL A 12 35.77 9.08 -16.88
CA VAL A 12 35.68 9.94 -18.09
C VAL A 12 36.28 9.09 -19.26
N PHE A 13 36.34 9.47 -20.54
CA PHE A 13 36.27 10.75 -21.25
C PHE A 13 35.60 10.59 -22.61
N GLN A 14 35.16 11.71 -23.21
CA GLN A 14 34.66 11.80 -24.59
C GLN A 14 35.46 12.90 -25.32
N ILE A 15 36.10 12.58 -26.45
CA ILE A 15 36.73 13.59 -27.32
C ILE A 15 35.69 14.04 -28.35
N MET A 16 35.41 15.34 -28.38
CA MET A 16 34.49 15.94 -29.33
C MET A 16 35.02 15.88 -30.75
N SER A 17 34.15 15.60 -31.71
CA SER A 17 34.33 15.99 -33.12
C SER A 17 33.19 16.93 -33.49
N PHE A 18 33.50 18.23 -33.54
CA PHE A 18 32.63 19.19 -34.21
C PHE A 18 32.87 19.09 -35.72
N THR A 19 31.81 18.83 -36.48
CA THR A 19 31.82 19.04 -37.93
C THR A 19 30.53 19.77 -38.32
N SER A 20 30.69 21.04 -38.71
CA SER A 20 29.59 21.87 -39.21
C SER A 20 29.14 21.42 -40.60
N CYS A 21 27.87 21.64 -40.92
CA CYS A 21 27.29 21.32 -42.22
C CYS A 21 27.90 22.15 -43.36
N THR A 22 28.23 21.48 -44.47
CA THR A 22 27.96 21.99 -45.82
C THR A 22 27.50 20.83 -46.71
N LYS A 23 26.58 21.13 -47.64
CA LYS A 23 25.89 20.15 -48.49
C LYS A 23 26.74 19.78 -49.70
N GLU A 24 26.90 18.49 -49.98
CA GLU A 24 27.20 18.03 -51.35
C GLU A 24 25.90 17.73 -52.11
N LYS A 25 25.81 18.23 -53.35
CA LYS A 25 24.77 17.85 -54.32
C LYS A 25 25.29 16.68 -55.16
N LYS A 26 24.44 15.70 -55.43
CA LYS A 26 24.61 14.79 -56.59
C LYS A 26 24.65 15.60 -57.89
N VAL A 27 25.57 15.25 -58.79
CA VAL A 27 25.38 15.26 -60.25
C VAL A 27 26.08 14.03 -60.83
N GLU A 28 25.49 13.41 -61.84
CA GLU A 28 26.00 12.20 -62.51
C GLU A 28 26.78 12.51 -63.80
N ASN A 29 27.70 11.60 -64.13
CA ASN A 29 28.10 11.16 -65.47
C ASN A 29 28.99 12.00 -66.42
N THR A 30 29.91 11.24 -67.04
CA THR A 30 30.50 11.35 -68.40
C THR A 30 31.26 12.62 -68.81
N SER A 31 32.57 12.50 -69.07
CA SER A 31 33.12 12.38 -70.44
C SER A 31 34.66 12.50 -70.47
N ASP A 32 35.24 11.98 -71.54
CA ASP A 32 36.65 11.65 -71.77
C ASP A 32 37.72 12.78 -71.73
N GLU A 33 38.94 12.32 -71.42
CA GLU A 33 40.25 12.69 -72.01
C GLU A 33 40.86 14.12 -72.03
N VAL A 34 42.05 14.17 -71.39
CA VAL A 34 43.35 14.70 -71.91
C VAL A 34 43.84 16.12 -71.54
N LYS A 35 44.89 16.13 -70.68
CA LYS A 35 45.99 17.13 -70.49
C LYS A 35 45.58 18.54 -69.97
N ASN A 36 46.40 19.26 -69.19
CA ASN A 36 47.85 19.13 -68.95
C ASN A 36 48.32 19.71 -67.58
N SER A 37 49.53 19.31 -67.17
CA SER A 37 50.48 20.04 -66.29
C SER A 37 50.00 20.78 -65.01
N SER A 38 50.38 20.23 -63.84
CA SER A 38 51.01 21.05 -62.78
C SER A 38 52.19 20.29 -62.18
N ASP A 39 53.33 20.96 -62.02
CA ASP A 39 54.54 20.36 -61.46
C ASP A 39 54.51 20.41 -59.93
N THR A 40 54.48 19.26 -59.27
CA THR A 40 54.91 19.05 -57.88
C THR A 40 54.90 17.56 -57.57
N VAL A 41 55.98 17.04 -56.98
CA VAL A 41 56.10 15.61 -56.58
C VAL A 41 55.23 15.35 -55.34
N SER A 42 53.92 15.19 -55.56
CA SER A 42 52.92 14.97 -54.52
C SER A 42 52.43 13.52 -54.54
N LEU A 43 53.09 12.66 -53.77
CA LEU A 43 52.66 11.27 -53.57
C LEU A 43 51.42 11.26 -52.67
N THR A 44 50.22 11.11 -53.26
CA THR A 44 48.94 11.45 -52.61
C THR A 44 48.43 10.45 -51.57
N SER A 45 48.93 9.20 -51.55
CA SER A 45 48.66 8.29 -50.42
C SER A 45 49.70 7.18 -50.27
N PHE A 46 49.95 6.83 -49.00
CA PHE A 46 50.59 5.59 -48.56
C PHE A 46 49.74 5.06 -47.41
N SER A 47 49.46 3.76 -47.37
CA SER A 47 48.84 3.14 -46.20
C SER A 47 49.44 1.79 -45.89
N LEU A 48 49.74 1.58 -44.61
CA LEU A 48 50.22 0.33 -44.04
C LEU A 48 49.16 -0.26 -43.12
N LYS A 49 48.86 -1.54 -43.33
CA LYS A 49 48.09 -2.37 -42.41
C LYS A 49 48.86 -3.64 -42.09
N PHE A 50 48.59 -4.25 -40.94
CA PHE A 50 49.05 -5.60 -40.65
C PHE A 50 47.86 -6.55 -40.72
N ASP A 51 47.97 -7.55 -41.59
CA ASP A 51 46.89 -8.46 -41.99
C ASP A 51 46.55 -9.43 -40.84
N SER A 52 45.39 -9.26 -40.19
CA SER A 52 45.06 -10.10 -39.03
C SER A 52 44.88 -11.58 -39.37
N ASP A 53 44.43 -11.93 -40.57
CA ASP A 53 44.21 -13.33 -40.96
C ASP A 53 45.54 -14.08 -41.13
N LYS A 54 46.59 -13.38 -41.57
CA LYS A 54 47.96 -13.93 -41.64
C LYS A 54 48.72 -13.88 -40.30
N ASN A 55 48.29 -13.03 -39.37
CA ASN A 55 48.90 -12.87 -38.05
C ASN A 55 47.93 -13.39 -36.96
N LYS A 56 47.84 -14.72 -36.79
CA LYS A 56 46.85 -15.45 -35.93
C LYS A 56 46.58 -14.88 -34.52
N ASP A 57 47.51 -14.09 -33.99
CA ASP A 57 47.43 -13.47 -32.68
C ASP A 57 46.82 -12.05 -32.67
N LEU A 58 46.55 -11.44 -33.83
CA LEU A 58 45.86 -10.16 -33.96
C LEU A 58 44.35 -10.37 -34.15
N SER A 59 43.53 -9.80 -33.27
CA SER A 59 42.06 -9.88 -33.38
C SER A 59 41.44 -8.91 -34.39
N LYS A 60 42.26 -8.03 -35.00
CA LYS A 60 41.89 -7.08 -36.06
C LYS A 60 43.15 -6.47 -36.67
N ASP A 61 43.03 -5.98 -37.91
CA ASP A 61 44.08 -5.18 -38.57
C ASP A 61 44.55 -4.01 -37.69
N ILE A 62 45.86 -3.85 -37.54
CA ILE A 62 46.47 -2.62 -37.00
C ILE A 62 46.89 -1.74 -38.17
N LYS A 63 46.48 -0.46 -38.13
CA LYS A 63 46.78 0.54 -39.17
C LYS A 63 47.94 1.43 -38.70
N GLY A 64 48.87 1.74 -39.61
CA GLY A 64 49.87 2.78 -39.37
C GLY A 64 49.26 4.17 -39.39
N VAL A 65 49.69 5.03 -38.47
CA VAL A 65 49.34 6.45 -38.40
C VAL A 65 50.51 7.25 -38.96
N ILE A 66 50.24 8.10 -39.96
CA ILE A 66 51.24 9.02 -40.54
C ILE A 66 51.47 10.16 -39.54
N ASP A 67 52.74 10.50 -39.30
CA ASP A 67 53.12 11.63 -38.45
C ASP A 67 52.68 12.96 -39.09
N SER A 68 51.99 13.80 -38.31
CA SER A 68 51.41 15.06 -38.79
C SER A 68 52.44 16.18 -39.02
N LYS A 69 53.66 16.04 -38.49
CA LYS A 69 54.79 16.96 -38.72
C LYS A 69 55.72 16.45 -39.81
N ASP A 70 55.78 15.14 -40.04
CA ASP A 70 56.62 14.52 -41.05
C ASP A 70 55.88 13.39 -41.79
N SER A 71 55.32 13.73 -42.96
CA SER A 71 54.60 12.79 -43.84
C SER A 71 55.38 11.54 -44.27
N THR A 72 56.70 11.47 -44.02
CA THR A 72 57.53 10.29 -44.28
C THR A 72 57.56 9.30 -43.11
N LYS A 73 57.10 9.67 -41.92
CA LYS A 73 57.14 8.80 -40.73
C LYS A 73 55.78 8.19 -40.44
N ILE A 74 55.78 6.90 -40.11
CA ILE A 74 54.58 6.11 -39.86
C ILE A 74 54.76 5.34 -38.56
N SER A 75 53.90 5.63 -37.59
CA SER A 75 53.89 4.98 -36.28
C SER A 75 52.78 3.94 -36.20
N VAL A 76 53.12 2.77 -35.67
CA VAL A 76 52.20 1.65 -35.45
C VAL A 76 52.34 1.25 -33.99
N VAL A 77 51.24 1.27 -33.23
CA VAL A 77 51.25 0.86 -31.81
C VAL A 77 50.67 -0.55 -31.70
N LEU A 78 51.51 -1.50 -31.29
CA LEU A 78 51.14 -2.89 -31.04
C LEU A 78 50.86 -3.09 -29.54
N PRO A 79 49.78 -3.77 -29.11
CA PRO A 79 49.53 -4.04 -27.69
C PRO A 79 50.70 -4.78 -27.04
N TYR A 80 51.08 -4.42 -25.80
CA TYR A 80 52.24 -4.98 -25.10
C TYR A 80 52.23 -6.51 -25.00
N LYS A 81 51.05 -7.12 -24.73
CA LYS A 81 50.84 -8.58 -24.74
C LYS A 81 51.16 -9.28 -26.08
N LYS A 82 51.33 -8.53 -27.17
CA LYS A 82 51.61 -9.03 -28.52
C LYS A 82 53.02 -8.66 -28.99
N ARG A 83 53.89 -8.17 -28.11
CA ARG A 83 55.26 -7.71 -28.38
C ARG A 83 56.13 -8.64 -29.23
N GLU A 84 55.97 -9.96 -29.10
CA GLU A 84 56.73 -10.95 -29.86
C GLU A 84 56.37 -10.97 -31.35
N LEU A 85 55.16 -10.54 -31.71
CA LEU A 85 54.75 -10.45 -33.12
C LEU A 85 55.60 -9.48 -33.92
N ARG A 86 56.29 -8.51 -33.29
CA ARG A 86 57.11 -7.52 -34.00
C ARG A 86 58.14 -8.13 -34.97
N LYS A 87 58.55 -9.39 -34.78
CA LYS A 87 59.49 -10.10 -35.67
C LYS A 87 58.82 -10.81 -36.87
N ASN A 88 57.50 -11.02 -36.79
CA ASN A 88 56.71 -11.87 -37.67
C ASN A 88 55.48 -11.14 -38.26
N LEU A 89 55.45 -9.82 -38.20
CA LEU A 89 54.33 -8.98 -38.63
C LEU A 89 54.25 -8.93 -40.15
N VAL A 90 53.18 -9.44 -40.76
CA VAL A 90 52.98 -9.37 -42.23
C VAL A 90 52.34 -8.02 -42.64
N PRO A 91 53.05 -7.14 -43.36
CA PRO A 91 52.53 -5.85 -43.81
C PRO A 91 51.73 -5.98 -45.11
N THR A 92 50.67 -5.20 -45.23
CA THR A 92 49.98 -4.90 -46.49
C THR A 92 50.14 -3.41 -46.76
N ILE A 93 50.90 -3.07 -47.81
CA ILE A 93 51.21 -1.69 -48.20
C ILE A 93 50.47 -1.36 -49.50
N LYS A 94 49.66 -0.29 -49.48
CA LYS A 94 49.14 0.34 -50.70
C LYS A 94 49.88 1.64 -50.95
N PHE A 95 50.39 1.81 -52.17
CA PHE A 95 51.18 2.95 -52.60
C PHE A 95 50.87 3.31 -54.06
N ILE A 96 51.27 4.51 -54.49
CA ILE A 96 51.20 4.98 -55.88
C ILE A 96 52.65 5.23 -56.35
N GLY A 97 53.10 4.51 -57.37
CA GLY A 97 54.47 4.58 -57.89
C GLY A 97 54.82 3.36 -58.74
N LYS A 98 55.99 3.38 -59.39
CA LYS A 98 56.46 2.29 -60.27
C LYS A 98 56.98 1.09 -59.49
N LYS A 99 57.64 1.31 -58.35
CA LYS A 99 58.15 0.26 -57.46
C LYS A 99 58.25 0.73 -56.02
N ILE A 100 58.28 -0.22 -55.09
CA ILE A 100 58.58 -0.03 -53.66
C ILE A 100 59.70 -0.99 -53.27
N GLU A 101 60.71 -0.49 -52.56
CA GLU A 101 61.89 -1.26 -52.14
C GLU A 101 62.22 -0.96 -50.66
N PRO A 102 62.52 -1.97 -49.82
CA PRO A 102 62.49 -3.41 -50.13
C PRO A 102 61.06 -3.91 -50.38
N ASP A 103 60.94 -5.08 -51.01
CA ASP A 103 59.68 -5.77 -51.26
C ASP A 103 58.91 -5.99 -49.93
N PRO A 104 57.73 -5.38 -49.74
CA PRO A 104 56.98 -5.47 -48.48
C PRO A 104 56.61 -6.89 -48.10
N SER A 105 56.41 -7.80 -49.08
CA SER A 105 56.06 -9.19 -48.82
C SER A 105 57.20 -10.00 -48.16
N LYS A 106 58.43 -9.47 -48.21
CA LYS A 106 59.63 -10.11 -47.66
C LYS A 106 60.07 -9.52 -46.31
N ILE A 107 59.38 -8.50 -45.80
CA ILE A 107 59.69 -7.88 -44.50
C ILE A 107 58.66 -8.34 -43.47
N THR A 108 59.12 -9.09 -42.46
CA THR A 108 58.31 -9.48 -41.30
C THR A 108 58.81 -8.90 -39.98
N ASP A 109 60.09 -8.50 -39.90
CA ASP A 109 60.69 -7.96 -38.68
C ASP A 109 60.66 -6.43 -38.65
N PHE A 110 59.83 -5.92 -37.75
CA PHE A 110 59.65 -4.52 -37.39
C PHE A 110 60.07 -4.24 -35.92
N SER A 111 60.94 -5.08 -35.34
CA SER A 111 61.56 -4.83 -34.03
C SER A 111 62.47 -3.58 -34.04
N LYS A 112 62.91 -3.16 -35.23
CA LYS A 112 63.52 -1.86 -35.54
C LYS A 112 62.69 -1.16 -36.62
N SER A 113 62.89 0.15 -36.78
CA SER A 113 62.24 0.91 -37.85
C SER A 113 62.68 0.43 -39.24
N VAL A 114 61.72 0.28 -40.15
CA VAL A 114 61.94 -0.17 -41.54
C VAL A 114 61.70 0.99 -42.50
N ALA A 115 62.62 1.23 -43.41
CA ALA A 115 62.49 2.23 -44.46
C ALA A 115 62.00 1.58 -45.77
N PHE A 116 60.92 2.12 -46.36
CA PHE A 116 60.41 1.75 -47.67
C PHE A 116 60.54 2.93 -48.64
N THR A 117 61.33 2.77 -49.70
CA THR A 117 61.51 3.77 -50.75
C THR A 117 60.61 3.46 -51.94
N ILE A 118 59.75 4.41 -52.30
CA ILE A 118 58.91 4.34 -53.49
C ILE A 118 59.57 5.16 -54.60
N THR A 119 59.66 4.59 -55.81
CA THR A 119 60.16 5.27 -57.00
C THR A 119 59.01 5.54 -57.97
N SER A 120 58.93 6.76 -58.53
CA SER A 120 57.96 7.15 -59.56
C SER A 120 58.35 6.60 -60.94
N GLU A 121 57.45 6.68 -61.91
CA GLU A 121 57.75 6.28 -63.30
C GLU A 121 58.85 7.13 -63.95
N LYS A 122 59.01 8.39 -63.50
CA LYS A 122 60.04 9.34 -63.95
C LYS A 122 61.37 9.23 -63.19
N GLY A 123 61.49 8.31 -62.22
CA GLY A 123 62.74 8.03 -61.50
C GLY A 123 62.94 8.79 -60.18
N GLU A 124 62.02 9.68 -59.79
CA GLU A 124 62.05 10.34 -58.49
C GLU A 124 61.75 9.34 -57.37
N SER A 125 62.28 9.56 -56.16
CA SER A 125 62.05 8.64 -55.04
C SER A 125 61.73 9.35 -53.73
N LYS A 126 60.91 8.71 -52.90
CA LYS A 126 60.56 9.16 -51.54
C LYS A 126 60.56 7.97 -50.58
N THR A 127 61.26 8.12 -49.46
CA THR A 127 61.39 7.08 -48.43
C THR A 127 60.42 7.31 -47.29
N TYR A 128 59.79 6.25 -46.82
CA TYR A 128 58.85 6.23 -45.70
C TYR A 128 59.41 5.33 -44.58
N THR A 129 59.55 5.86 -43.36
CA THR A 129 60.05 5.12 -42.21
C THR A 129 58.88 4.63 -41.35
N VAL A 130 58.70 3.31 -41.30
CA VAL A 130 57.73 2.63 -40.45
C VAL A 130 58.37 2.26 -39.12
N THR A 131 57.74 2.62 -38.00
CA THR A 131 58.18 2.24 -36.65
C THR A 131 57.03 1.55 -35.92
N VAL A 132 57.27 0.32 -35.44
CA VAL A 132 56.32 -0.43 -34.60
C VAL A 132 56.71 -0.33 -33.13
N SER A 133 56.04 0.57 -32.41
CA SER A 133 56.16 0.71 -30.95
C SER A 133 55.19 -0.23 -30.23
N LEU A 134 55.41 -0.41 -28.93
CA LEU A 134 54.46 -1.11 -28.05
C LEU A 134 53.57 -0.10 -27.33
N SER A 135 52.35 -0.52 -26.97
CA SER A 135 51.57 0.18 -25.96
C SER A 135 52.30 0.14 -24.61
N GLU A 136 51.94 1.04 -23.69
CA GLU A 136 52.43 0.94 -22.32
C GLU A 136 52.03 -0.41 -21.69
N PRO A 137 52.93 -1.10 -20.96
CA PRO A 137 52.59 -2.28 -20.18
C PRO A 137 51.62 -1.95 -19.03
N SER A 138 50.67 -2.84 -18.77
CA SER A 138 49.71 -2.69 -17.67
C SER A 138 50.31 -2.97 -16.28
N SER A 139 49.91 -2.18 -15.28
CA SER A 139 50.17 -2.42 -13.85
C SER A 139 49.13 -3.33 -13.17
N GLU A 140 48.09 -3.79 -13.88
CA GLU A 140 47.07 -4.66 -13.30
C GLU A 140 47.66 -5.99 -12.80
N ASN A 141 47.34 -6.36 -11.56
CA ASN A 141 47.77 -7.59 -10.89
C ASN A 141 46.68 -8.12 -9.92
N LYS A 142 45.42 -8.17 -10.39
CA LYS A 142 44.24 -8.46 -9.56
C LYS A 142 43.58 -9.80 -9.87
N ILE A 143 43.10 -10.51 -8.85
CA ILE A 143 42.06 -11.54 -9.01
C ILE A 143 40.71 -10.85 -9.18
N LEU A 144 39.93 -11.32 -10.15
CA LEU A 144 38.60 -10.83 -10.52
C LEU A 144 37.48 -11.80 -10.09
N SER A 145 37.78 -13.09 -10.05
CA SER A 145 36.87 -14.14 -9.58
C SER A 145 37.65 -15.38 -9.13
N PHE A 146 37.08 -16.13 -8.20
CA PHE A 146 37.61 -17.41 -7.72
C PHE A 146 36.46 -18.38 -7.51
N LYS A 147 36.57 -19.62 -8.00
CA LYS A 147 35.61 -20.67 -7.67
C LYS A 147 36.16 -22.08 -7.79
N PHE A 148 35.49 -23.02 -7.13
CA PHE A 148 35.60 -24.45 -7.42
C PHE A 148 34.41 -24.88 -8.26
N LYS A 149 34.69 -25.43 -9.46
CA LYS A 149 33.64 -25.92 -10.37
C LYS A 149 33.15 -27.30 -9.93
N ALA A 150 31.86 -27.60 -10.10
CA ALA A 150 31.35 -28.95 -9.93
C ALA A 150 31.95 -29.92 -10.97
N ASP A 151 32.52 -31.03 -10.48
CA ASP A 151 33.00 -32.13 -11.31
C ASP A 151 32.60 -33.47 -10.66
N LYS A 152 32.26 -34.47 -11.48
CA LYS A 152 31.97 -35.84 -10.98
C LYS A 152 33.15 -36.42 -10.20
N ASN A 153 34.37 -36.01 -10.54
CA ASN A 153 35.61 -36.47 -9.92
C ASN A 153 35.99 -35.70 -8.64
N ASN A 154 35.39 -34.54 -8.37
CA ASN A 154 35.63 -33.77 -7.14
C ASN A 154 34.47 -33.84 -6.13
N GLY A 155 33.34 -34.46 -6.48
CA GLY A 155 32.24 -34.75 -5.55
C GLY A 155 31.37 -33.54 -5.17
N LEU A 156 31.53 -32.39 -5.85
CA LEU A 156 30.65 -31.24 -5.73
C LEU A 156 29.45 -31.37 -6.67
N SER A 157 28.25 -31.06 -6.17
CA SER A 157 26.99 -31.07 -6.94
C SER A 157 26.65 -29.71 -7.58
N LYS A 158 27.28 -28.63 -7.12
CA LYS A 158 27.19 -27.27 -7.70
C LYS A 158 28.53 -26.56 -7.55
N ASP A 159 28.77 -25.54 -8.38
CA ASP A 159 29.92 -24.66 -8.23
C ASP A 159 29.90 -23.97 -6.85
N ILE A 160 31.07 -23.80 -6.25
CA ILE A 160 31.27 -23.03 -5.00
C ILE A 160 32.13 -21.82 -5.34
N GLU A 161 31.51 -20.64 -5.34
CA GLU A 161 32.18 -19.35 -5.52
C GLU A 161 32.94 -18.96 -4.24
N GLY A 162 34.11 -18.33 -4.41
CA GLY A 162 34.88 -17.74 -3.32
C GLY A 162 34.51 -16.27 -3.11
N VAL A 163 34.45 -15.84 -1.86
CA VAL A 163 34.21 -14.45 -1.48
C VAL A 163 35.55 -13.72 -1.39
N ILE A 164 35.75 -12.71 -2.22
CA ILE A 164 36.85 -11.75 -2.06
C ILE A 164 36.47 -10.82 -0.91
N ASP A 165 37.35 -10.67 0.06
CA ASP A 165 37.12 -9.83 1.24
C ASP A 165 37.04 -8.34 0.85
N SER A 166 36.04 -7.64 1.39
CA SER A 166 35.72 -6.25 1.05
C SER A 166 36.64 -5.23 1.72
N GLU A 167 37.28 -5.59 2.83
CA GLU A 167 38.23 -4.75 3.56
C GLU A 167 39.66 -5.03 3.10
N ASP A 168 39.97 -6.30 2.83
CA ASP A 168 41.27 -6.74 2.32
C ASP A 168 41.13 -7.60 1.06
N SER A 169 41.10 -6.94 -0.10
CA SER A 169 41.04 -7.58 -1.42
C SER A 169 42.09 -8.69 -1.69
N THR A 170 43.14 -8.82 -0.88
CA THR A 170 44.11 -9.93 -1.01
C THR A 170 43.61 -11.24 -0.39
N LYS A 171 42.56 -11.21 0.44
CA LYS A 171 42.00 -12.41 1.08
C LYS A 171 40.78 -12.92 0.31
N ILE A 172 40.74 -14.23 0.12
CA ILE A 172 39.64 -14.94 -0.52
C ILE A 172 39.21 -16.07 0.40
N SER A 173 37.94 -16.10 0.79
CA SER A 173 37.36 -17.10 1.67
C SER A 173 36.40 -18.01 0.92
N VAL A 174 36.50 -19.32 1.12
CA VAL A 174 35.58 -20.31 0.55
C VAL A 174 35.05 -21.20 1.67
N ALA A 175 33.73 -21.30 1.81
CA ALA A 175 33.09 -22.15 2.80
C ALA A 175 32.59 -23.46 2.15
N LEU A 176 33.10 -24.60 2.61
CA LEU A 176 32.58 -25.92 2.22
C LEU A 176 31.47 -26.37 3.20
N PRO A 177 30.39 -27.00 2.72
CA PRO A 177 29.43 -27.70 3.57
C PRO A 177 30.11 -28.76 4.44
N HIS A 178 29.58 -29.04 5.64
CA HIS A 178 30.16 -30.01 6.58
C HIS A 178 30.43 -31.39 5.94
N SER A 179 29.43 -31.94 5.26
CA SER A 179 29.49 -33.22 4.53
C SER A 179 30.52 -33.25 3.38
N LYS A 180 31.09 -32.10 3.01
CA LYS A 180 32.08 -31.89 1.95
C LYS A 180 33.46 -31.50 2.50
N GLY A 181 33.65 -31.41 3.81
CA GLY A 181 34.94 -31.07 4.43
C GLY A 181 36.09 -32.01 4.06
N LYS A 182 35.81 -33.27 3.73
CA LYS A 182 36.81 -34.24 3.24
C LYS A 182 37.33 -33.92 1.82
N LEU A 183 36.71 -33.00 1.09
CA LEU A 183 37.11 -32.68 -0.29
C LEU A 183 38.27 -31.69 -0.38
N LYS A 184 38.72 -31.07 0.71
CA LYS A 184 39.79 -30.04 0.68
C LYS A 184 41.05 -30.44 -0.09
N THR A 185 41.36 -31.74 -0.18
CA THR A 185 42.53 -32.30 -0.86
C THR A 185 42.34 -32.57 -2.37
N ASN A 186 41.14 -32.35 -2.91
CA ASN A 186 40.76 -32.65 -4.29
C ASN A 186 39.85 -31.55 -4.91
N LEU A 187 40.26 -30.29 -4.84
CA LEU A 187 39.54 -29.14 -5.42
C LEU A 187 40.42 -28.40 -6.43
N VAL A 188 39.99 -28.31 -7.69
CA VAL A 188 40.71 -27.54 -8.72
C VAL A 188 40.08 -26.13 -8.85
N PRO A 189 40.83 -25.05 -8.56
CA PRO A 189 40.32 -23.69 -8.66
C PRO A 189 40.23 -23.20 -10.11
N ILE A 190 39.20 -22.41 -10.40
CA ILE A 190 39.11 -21.56 -11.58
C ILE A 190 39.25 -20.11 -11.11
N ILE A 191 40.33 -19.45 -11.54
CA ILE A 191 40.68 -18.09 -11.12
C ILE A 191 40.65 -17.17 -12.34
N GLY A 192 39.73 -16.21 -12.36
CA GLY A 192 39.77 -15.09 -13.30
C GLY A 192 40.70 -14.02 -12.76
N PHE A 193 41.70 -13.58 -13.52
CA PHE A 193 42.66 -12.56 -13.08
C PHE A 193 43.07 -11.60 -14.21
N ALA A 194 43.52 -10.41 -13.83
CA ALA A 194 44.15 -9.41 -14.68
C ALA A 194 45.63 -9.29 -14.30
N GLY A 195 46.51 -9.69 -15.22
CA GLY A 195 47.97 -9.64 -15.08
C GLY A 195 48.69 -10.24 -16.29
N GLU A 196 50.01 -10.43 -16.19
CA GLU A 196 50.83 -11.19 -17.15
C GLU A 196 50.93 -12.67 -16.74
N THR A 197 51.18 -12.96 -15.46
CA THR A 197 51.24 -14.35 -14.95
C THR A 197 50.57 -14.51 -13.58
N ILE A 198 50.14 -15.73 -13.29
CA ILE A 198 49.71 -16.21 -11.96
C ILE A 198 50.62 -17.37 -11.54
N LYS A 199 51.08 -17.36 -10.28
CA LYS A 199 51.90 -18.45 -9.70
C LYS A 199 51.42 -18.78 -8.27
N PRO A 200 51.38 -20.05 -7.85
CA PRO A 200 51.58 -21.25 -8.67
C PRO A 200 50.47 -21.39 -9.72
N ASP A 201 50.68 -22.29 -10.68
CA ASP A 201 49.71 -22.64 -11.71
C ASP A 201 48.42 -23.18 -11.06
N PRO A 202 47.27 -22.48 -11.16
CA PRO A 202 46.04 -22.87 -10.46
C PRO A 202 45.56 -24.28 -10.83
N SER A 203 45.82 -24.74 -12.05
CA SER A 203 45.43 -26.07 -12.51
C SER A 203 46.15 -27.22 -11.81
N LYS A 204 47.23 -26.92 -11.07
CA LYS A 204 48.08 -27.89 -10.36
C LYS A 204 47.88 -27.90 -8.85
N ILE A 205 47.01 -27.03 -8.32
CA ILE A 205 46.69 -26.97 -6.90
C ILE A 205 45.39 -27.73 -6.68
N THR A 206 45.46 -28.80 -5.89
CA THR A 206 44.29 -29.61 -5.48
C THR A 206 44.03 -29.59 -3.98
N ASP A 207 45.04 -29.27 -3.15
CA ASP A 207 44.94 -29.27 -1.69
C ASP A 207 44.85 -27.85 -1.11
N PHE A 208 43.75 -27.62 -0.40
CA PHE A 208 43.41 -26.39 0.32
C PHE A 208 43.16 -26.66 1.82
N THR A 209 43.76 -27.73 2.36
CA THR A 209 43.73 -28.01 3.81
C THR A 209 44.35 -26.87 4.61
N ASN A 210 45.40 -26.25 4.07
CA ASN A 210 46.01 -25.00 4.52
C ASN A 210 45.71 -23.86 3.54
N PRO A 211 45.83 -22.57 3.96
CA PRO A 211 45.68 -21.44 3.05
C PRO A 211 46.70 -21.47 1.90
N VAL A 212 46.25 -21.19 0.68
CA VAL A 212 47.07 -21.19 -0.55
C VAL A 212 47.30 -19.76 -1.02
N ALA A 213 48.56 -19.41 -1.29
CA ALA A 213 48.93 -18.11 -1.84
C ALA A 213 49.07 -18.15 -3.37
N PHE A 214 48.41 -17.23 -4.07
CA PHE A 214 48.57 -16.97 -5.50
C PHE A 214 49.13 -15.57 -5.74
N THR A 215 50.28 -15.48 -6.38
CA THR A 215 50.89 -14.20 -6.78
C THR A 215 50.54 -13.90 -8.24
N ILE A 216 49.94 -12.74 -8.48
CA ILE A 216 49.74 -12.16 -9.81
C ILE A 216 50.88 -11.18 -10.07
N THR A 217 51.55 -11.31 -11.21
CA THR A 217 52.57 -10.36 -11.68
C THR A 217 52.03 -9.56 -12.87
N SER A 218 52.10 -8.23 -12.80
CA SER A 218 51.71 -7.32 -13.89
C SER A 218 52.74 -7.30 -15.02
N GLU A 219 52.39 -6.69 -16.16
CA GLU A 219 53.30 -6.52 -17.30
C GLU A 219 54.47 -5.57 -17.00
N LYS A 220 54.37 -4.76 -15.92
CA LYS A 220 55.46 -3.94 -15.37
C LYS A 220 56.38 -4.72 -14.41
N GLY A 221 56.06 -6.00 -14.11
CA GLY A 221 56.77 -6.82 -13.12
C GLY A 221 56.28 -6.64 -11.68
N GLU A 222 55.30 -5.76 -11.43
CA GLU A 222 54.75 -5.51 -10.10
C GLU A 222 53.90 -6.69 -9.65
N SER A 223 54.21 -7.27 -8.50
CA SER A 223 53.57 -8.50 -8.02
C SER A 223 52.69 -8.26 -6.80
N LYS A 224 51.50 -8.86 -6.78
CA LYS A 224 50.54 -8.83 -5.66
C LYS A 224 50.11 -10.26 -5.31
N THR A 225 50.18 -10.60 -4.03
CA THR A 225 49.85 -11.94 -3.53
C THR A 225 48.46 -11.96 -2.90
N TYR A 226 47.72 -13.03 -3.18
CA TYR A 226 46.36 -13.29 -2.74
C TYR A 226 46.31 -14.60 -1.94
N THR A 227 45.68 -14.62 -0.78
CA THR A 227 45.59 -15.80 0.09
C THR A 227 44.17 -16.36 0.05
N VAL A 228 44.03 -17.60 -0.42
CA VAL A 228 42.78 -18.36 -0.46
C VAL A 228 42.70 -19.25 0.77
N THR A 229 41.66 -19.08 1.59
CA THR A 229 41.39 -19.92 2.76
C THR A 229 40.10 -20.69 2.57
N VAL A 230 40.15 -22.01 2.77
CA VAL A 230 38.97 -22.89 2.65
C VAL A 230 38.56 -23.38 4.04
N SER A 231 37.39 -22.96 4.51
CA SER A 231 36.79 -23.40 5.78
C SER A 231 35.76 -24.53 5.56
N VAL A 232 35.39 -25.20 6.63
CA VAL A 232 34.27 -26.16 6.65
C VAL A 232 33.22 -25.61 7.61
N LEU A 233 31.97 -25.56 7.17
CA LEU A 233 30.85 -25.12 8.01
C LEU A 233 30.64 -26.13 9.18
N PRO A 234 30.19 -25.64 10.36
CA PRO A 234 29.87 -26.52 11.48
C PRO A 234 28.74 -27.50 11.13
N GLU A 235 28.70 -28.61 11.86
CA GLU A 235 27.74 -29.71 11.66
C GLU A 235 26.28 -29.26 11.88
N ASN A 236 26.06 -28.43 12.90
CA ASN A 236 24.77 -27.83 13.21
C ASN A 236 24.52 -26.59 12.34
N ALA A 237 23.89 -26.77 11.18
CA ALA A 237 23.36 -25.67 10.40
C ALA A 237 21.85 -25.58 10.62
N GLU A 238 21.41 -24.59 11.40
CA GLU A 238 19.99 -24.38 11.69
C GLU A 238 19.20 -23.89 10.46
N ASN A 239 17.94 -24.33 10.35
CA ASN A 239 16.97 -23.90 9.33
C ASN A 239 15.67 -23.39 9.97
N GLU A 240 15.76 -22.68 11.09
CA GLU A 240 14.59 -22.18 11.82
C GLU A 240 14.17 -20.79 11.34
N ILE A 241 12.86 -20.51 11.36
CA ILE A 241 12.33 -19.14 11.42
C ILE A 241 12.43 -18.68 12.88
N LEU A 242 13.25 -17.65 13.11
CA LEU A 242 13.52 -17.10 14.44
C LEU A 242 12.39 -16.17 14.90
N SER A 243 11.95 -15.27 14.01
CA SER A 243 10.83 -14.37 14.23
C SER A 243 10.03 -14.13 12.94
N PHE A 244 8.74 -13.82 13.10
CA PHE A 244 7.78 -13.57 12.02
C PHE A 244 6.78 -12.55 12.54
N SER A 245 6.70 -11.41 11.86
CA SER A 245 5.82 -10.31 12.26
C SER A 245 5.17 -9.65 11.06
N ILE A 246 3.97 -9.13 11.26
CA ILE A 246 3.21 -8.39 10.26
C ILE A 246 3.05 -6.95 10.72
N THR A 247 3.49 -6.00 9.89
CA THR A 247 3.19 -4.58 10.12
C THR A 247 1.73 -4.32 9.74
N LYS A 248 0.90 -3.88 10.68
CA LYS A 248 -0.50 -3.56 10.41
C LYS A 248 -0.61 -2.43 9.36
N PRO A 249 -1.41 -2.58 8.30
CA PRO A 249 -1.57 -1.53 7.29
C PRO A 249 -2.18 -0.24 7.85
N ASN A 250 -1.85 0.89 7.22
CA ASN A 250 -2.45 2.17 7.54
C ASN A 250 -3.98 2.13 7.31
N GLY A 251 -4.75 2.64 8.27
CA GLY A 251 -6.20 2.69 8.18
C GLY A 251 -6.91 1.33 8.27
N VAL A 252 -6.26 0.32 8.87
CA VAL A 252 -6.88 -0.94 9.31
C VAL A 252 -7.05 -0.91 10.84
N LYS A 253 -8.28 -1.12 11.30
CA LYS A 253 -8.67 -1.19 12.72
C LYS A 253 -8.59 -2.61 13.26
N ALA A 254 -8.79 -3.62 12.41
CA ALA A 254 -8.62 -5.04 12.74
C ALA A 254 -7.32 -5.30 13.55
N LYS A 255 -7.40 -6.21 14.52
CA LYS A 255 -6.26 -6.67 15.29
C LYS A 255 -5.60 -7.81 14.53
N ILE A 256 -4.28 -7.76 14.38
CA ILE A 256 -3.49 -8.82 13.74
C ILE A 256 -2.50 -9.33 14.79
N SER A 257 -2.47 -10.65 14.98
CA SER A 257 -1.53 -11.33 15.86
C SER A 257 -0.85 -12.48 15.12
N THR A 258 0.42 -12.71 15.43
CA THR A 258 1.25 -13.77 14.84
C THR A 258 1.90 -14.61 15.93
N SER A 259 1.95 -15.93 15.73
CA SER A 259 2.71 -16.85 16.59
C SER A 259 3.46 -17.88 15.75
N ILE A 260 4.52 -18.46 16.32
CA ILE A 260 5.36 -19.47 15.66
C ILE A 260 5.43 -20.71 16.56
N ASP A 261 4.99 -21.84 16.05
CA ASP A 261 5.28 -23.16 16.58
C ASP A 261 6.47 -23.75 15.82
N LYS A 262 7.65 -23.72 16.44
CA LYS A 262 8.89 -24.24 15.83
C LYS A 262 8.97 -25.78 15.81
N ILE A 263 8.16 -26.45 16.64
CA ILE A 263 8.13 -27.93 16.70
C ILE A 263 7.31 -28.45 15.52
N ASN A 264 6.10 -27.92 15.35
CA ASN A 264 5.20 -28.32 14.27
C ASN A 264 5.47 -27.57 12.95
N SER A 265 6.38 -26.59 12.94
CA SER A 265 6.71 -25.74 11.80
C SER A 265 5.50 -24.96 11.27
N VAL A 266 4.68 -24.43 12.18
CA VAL A 266 3.46 -23.68 11.87
C VAL A 266 3.61 -22.23 12.30
N ILE A 267 3.15 -21.30 11.46
CA ILE A 267 3.02 -19.89 11.79
C ILE A 267 1.54 -19.55 11.75
N SER A 268 0.95 -19.21 12.89
CA SER A 268 -0.47 -18.86 12.94
C SER A 268 -0.63 -17.35 12.88
N ILE A 269 -1.47 -16.88 11.95
CA ILE A 269 -1.91 -15.50 11.85
C ILE A 269 -3.40 -15.46 12.21
N SER A 270 -3.76 -14.64 13.18
CA SER A 270 -5.16 -14.39 13.55
C SER A 270 -5.51 -12.92 13.34
N VAL A 271 -6.57 -12.68 12.59
CA VAL A 271 -7.13 -11.36 12.29
C VAL A 271 -8.53 -11.26 12.90
N THR A 272 -8.67 -10.45 13.95
CA THR A 272 -9.94 -10.25 14.68
C THR A 272 -10.44 -8.82 14.56
N ASP A 273 -11.72 -8.60 14.85
CA ASP A 273 -12.43 -7.33 14.60
C ASP A 273 -12.38 -6.86 13.14
N LEU A 274 -12.24 -7.79 12.18
CA LEU A 274 -12.05 -7.47 10.77
C LEU A 274 -13.34 -6.95 10.13
N SER A 275 -13.30 -5.72 9.63
CA SER A 275 -14.38 -5.15 8.84
C SER A 275 -14.31 -5.61 7.39
N TYR A 276 -15.47 -5.87 6.76
CA TYR A 276 -15.58 -6.10 5.31
C TYR A 276 -14.92 -4.98 4.50
N TYR A 277 -15.09 -3.72 4.93
CA TYR A 277 -14.50 -2.53 4.32
C TYR A 277 -12.97 -2.42 4.51
N GLU A 278 -12.35 -3.36 5.23
CA GLU A 278 -10.90 -3.46 5.41
C GLU A 278 -10.27 -4.63 4.63
N LEU A 279 -11.05 -5.58 4.10
CA LEU A 279 -10.55 -6.75 3.36
C LEU A 279 -9.55 -6.37 2.26
N ALA A 280 -9.93 -5.43 1.38
CA ALA A 280 -9.06 -4.99 0.28
C ALA A 280 -7.69 -4.45 0.75
N LYS A 281 -7.61 -3.89 1.96
CA LYS A 281 -6.38 -3.33 2.55
C LYS A 281 -5.43 -4.39 3.11
N ILE A 282 -5.91 -5.62 3.32
CA ILE A 282 -5.13 -6.72 3.92
C ILE A 282 -4.74 -7.82 2.90
N THR A 283 -4.92 -7.55 1.60
CA THR A 283 -4.65 -8.51 0.50
C THR A 283 -3.18 -8.63 0.08
N LYS A 284 -2.32 -7.68 0.45
CA LYS A 284 -0.92 -7.59 -0.01
C LYS A 284 0.03 -7.21 1.12
N ILE A 285 0.21 -8.13 2.05
CA ILE A 285 1.02 -7.94 3.25
C ILE A 285 2.39 -8.60 3.08
N VAL A 286 3.46 -7.82 3.13
CA VAL A 286 4.83 -8.36 3.22
C VAL A 286 5.17 -8.55 4.70
N PRO A 287 5.37 -9.80 5.18
CA PRO A 287 5.83 -10.05 6.55
C PRO A 287 7.31 -9.69 6.70
N SER A 288 7.71 -9.33 7.92
CA SER A 288 9.11 -9.30 8.32
C SER A 288 9.46 -10.65 8.95
N ILE A 289 10.41 -11.35 8.34
CA ILE A 289 10.84 -12.69 8.72
C ILE A 289 12.33 -12.67 9.05
N GLU A 290 12.69 -13.27 10.17
CA GLU A 290 14.06 -13.49 10.61
C GLU A 290 14.32 -15.00 10.63
N ILE A 291 15.47 -15.43 10.13
CA ILE A 291 15.84 -16.85 9.99
C ILE A 291 17.21 -17.10 10.62
N SER A 292 17.50 -18.38 10.90
CA SER A 292 18.80 -18.81 11.41
C SER A 292 19.98 -18.31 10.56
N ASN A 293 21.10 -18.05 11.22
CA ASN A 293 22.29 -17.50 10.57
C ASN A 293 22.80 -18.42 9.44
N LEU A 294 23.26 -17.82 8.34
CA LEU A 294 23.68 -18.50 7.10
C LEU A 294 22.60 -19.34 6.39
N ALA A 295 21.36 -19.37 6.88
CA ALA A 295 20.23 -19.96 6.16
C ALA A 295 19.74 -19.01 5.06
N SER A 296 18.96 -19.57 4.13
CA SER A 296 18.20 -18.84 3.11
C SER A 296 16.74 -19.24 3.17
N ILE A 297 15.82 -18.34 2.80
CA ILE A 297 14.39 -18.61 2.81
C ILE A 297 13.81 -18.43 1.40
N SER A 298 13.00 -19.40 0.97
CA SER A 298 12.27 -19.37 -0.29
C SER A 298 10.77 -19.57 -0.02
N PRO A 299 9.88 -18.68 -0.48
CA PRO A 299 10.17 -17.42 -1.13
C PRO A 299 10.77 -16.40 -0.16
N ASN A 300 11.66 -15.53 -0.65
CA ASN A 300 12.37 -14.54 0.17
C ASN A 300 11.47 -13.40 0.68
N SER A 301 10.43 -13.04 -0.07
CA SER A 301 9.37 -12.15 0.35
C SER A 301 8.11 -12.40 -0.49
N ASN A 302 7.05 -12.88 0.13
CA ASN A 302 5.74 -13.03 -0.51
C ASN A 302 4.75 -12.02 0.06
N ASN A 303 3.86 -11.54 -0.81
CA ASN A 303 2.62 -10.92 -0.35
C ASN A 303 1.72 -12.02 0.20
N ILE A 304 1.36 -11.91 1.47
CA ILE A 304 0.32 -12.71 2.11
C ILE A 304 -1.00 -11.96 1.94
N ASP A 305 -2.02 -12.68 1.47
CA ASP A 305 -3.39 -12.21 1.43
C ASP A 305 -4.10 -12.67 2.71
N LEU A 306 -4.28 -11.76 3.66
CA LEU A 306 -4.93 -12.07 4.94
C LEU A 306 -6.46 -12.13 4.84
N SER A 307 -7.04 -11.85 3.66
CA SER A 307 -8.48 -12.04 3.38
C SER A 307 -8.80 -13.48 2.95
N LYS A 308 -7.80 -14.34 2.88
CA LYS A 308 -7.89 -15.75 2.52
C LYS A 308 -7.39 -16.65 3.63
N THR A 309 -7.94 -17.86 3.69
CA THR A 309 -7.49 -18.95 4.59
C THR A 309 -6.54 -19.94 3.89
N GLU A 310 -6.17 -19.68 2.63
CA GLU A 310 -5.20 -20.47 1.87
C GLU A 310 -3.82 -20.45 2.57
N ALA A 311 -3.25 -21.64 2.81
CA ALA A 311 -1.98 -21.75 3.52
C ALA A 311 -0.78 -21.34 2.65
N VAL A 312 0.08 -20.46 3.18
CA VAL A 312 1.32 -20.02 2.51
C VAL A 312 2.49 -20.84 3.04
N LYS A 313 3.41 -21.28 2.16
CA LYS A 313 4.60 -22.04 2.55
C LYS A 313 5.87 -21.22 2.44
N TYR A 314 6.78 -21.44 3.39
CA TYR A 314 8.16 -20.97 3.36
C TYR A 314 9.12 -22.12 3.63
N THR A 315 10.07 -22.36 2.73
CA THR A 315 11.15 -23.33 2.92
C THR A 315 12.40 -22.59 3.37
N VAL A 316 12.87 -22.88 4.59
CA VAL A 316 14.18 -22.42 5.07
C VAL A 316 15.22 -23.48 4.72
N THR A 317 16.27 -23.09 4.01
CA THR A 317 17.40 -23.95 3.62
C THR A 317 18.62 -23.52 4.41
N ALA A 318 19.12 -24.39 5.28
CA ALA A 318 20.36 -24.20 6.04
C ALA A 318 21.59 -24.16 5.12
N GLY A 319 22.70 -23.61 5.62
CA GLY A 319 23.96 -23.52 4.88
C GLY A 319 24.57 -24.87 4.46
N ASN A 320 24.17 -25.98 5.09
CA ASN A 320 24.54 -27.34 4.71
C ASN A 320 23.67 -27.93 3.56
N GLY A 321 22.55 -27.29 3.23
CA GLY A 321 21.57 -27.71 2.23
C GLY A 321 20.29 -28.38 2.79
N GLU A 322 20.17 -28.57 4.11
CA GLU A 322 18.98 -29.17 4.73
C GLU A 322 17.81 -28.17 4.80
N THR A 323 16.61 -28.64 4.47
CA THR A 323 15.41 -27.82 4.32
C THR A 323 14.38 -28.09 5.42
N LYS A 324 13.78 -27.03 5.96
CA LYS A 324 12.61 -27.09 6.85
C LYS A 324 11.47 -26.24 6.28
N ASP A 325 10.32 -26.88 6.08
CA ASP A 325 9.12 -26.24 5.55
C ASP A 325 8.25 -25.70 6.68
N TYR A 326 7.94 -24.41 6.63
CA TYR A 326 6.98 -23.74 7.48
C TYR A 326 5.66 -23.50 6.76
N THR A 327 4.56 -23.82 7.42
CA THR A 327 3.20 -23.55 6.93
C THR A 327 2.58 -22.39 7.69
N VAL A 328 2.23 -21.32 6.99
CA VAL A 328 1.48 -20.20 7.52
C VAL A 328 -0.01 -20.50 7.42
N THR A 329 -0.69 -20.53 8.56
CA THR A 329 -2.14 -20.69 8.67
C THR A 329 -2.77 -19.33 8.97
N ILE A 330 -3.79 -18.95 8.20
CA ILE A 330 -4.47 -17.66 8.36
C ILE A 330 -5.89 -17.95 8.87
N THR A 331 -6.25 -17.27 9.95
CA THR A 331 -7.61 -17.26 10.50
C THR A 331 -8.12 -15.84 10.55
N HIS A 332 -9.30 -15.60 10.01
CA HIS A 332 -9.98 -14.32 10.09
C HIS A 332 -11.49 -14.53 10.27
N GLU A 333 -12.13 -13.62 10.99
CA GLU A 333 -13.58 -13.58 11.13
C GLU A 333 -14.06 -12.17 10.84
N LEU A 334 -15.01 -12.04 9.92
CA LEU A 334 -15.67 -10.77 9.64
C LEU A 334 -16.57 -10.38 10.80
N LYS A 335 -16.64 -9.07 11.07
CA LYS A 335 -17.62 -8.50 11.97
C LYS A 335 -19.04 -8.90 11.55
N LYS A 336 -19.84 -9.24 12.56
CA LYS A 336 -21.22 -9.72 12.40
C LYS A 336 -22.18 -8.69 12.97
N PHE A 337 -23.14 -8.25 12.17
CA PHE A 337 -24.35 -7.65 12.72
C PHE A 337 -25.18 -8.80 13.32
N ILE A 338 -25.55 -8.69 14.60
CA ILE A 338 -26.28 -9.75 15.32
C ILE A 338 -27.52 -9.13 15.95
N SER A 339 -28.69 -9.65 15.55
CA SER A 339 -30.00 -9.20 16.01
C SER A 339 -30.86 -10.37 16.46
N LYS A 340 -31.82 -10.11 17.35
CA LYS A 340 -32.77 -11.10 17.83
C LYS A 340 -34.18 -10.69 17.46
N TRP A 341 -34.87 -11.59 16.80
CA TRP A 341 -36.22 -11.40 16.28
C TRP A 341 -37.18 -12.40 16.90
N LYS A 342 -38.47 -12.07 16.93
CA LYS A 342 -39.51 -12.89 17.54
C LYS A 342 -40.70 -13.07 16.61
N THR A 343 -41.01 -14.31 16.29
CA THR A 343 -42.30 -14.71 15.72
C THR A 343 -43.24 -15.16 16.83
N THR A 344 -44.52 -14.89 16.65
CA THR A 344 -45.63 -15.23 17.55
C THR A 344 -46.49 -16.39 17.02
N SER A 345 -46.45 -16.64 15.71
CA SER A 345 -47.25 -17.65 15.01
C SER A 345 -46.38 -18.53 14.11
N ASN A 346 -46.80 -19.78 13.89
CA ASN A 346 -46.13 -20.68 12.95
C ASN A 346 -46.30 -20.20 11.51
N ASN A 347 -45.25 -20.28 10.70
CA ASN A 347 -45.18 -19.79 9.32
C ASN A 347 -45.25 -18.25 9.18
N GLU A 348 -44.89 -17.52 10.23
CA GLU A 348 -44.71 -16.07 10.21
C GLU A 348 -43.39 -15.70 9.50
N GLN A 349 -43.36 -14.55 8.84
CA GLN A 349 -42.24 -14.12 8.01
C GLN A 349 -41.58 -12.87 8.58
N ILE A 350 -40.27 -12.95 8.83
CA ILE A 350 -39.44 -11.79 9.14
C ILE A 350 -38.84 -11.26 7.84
N LYS A 351 -39.00 -9.97 7.59
CA LYS A 351 -38.38 -9.25 6.47
C LYS A 351 -37.29 -8.33 6.99
N LEU A 352 -36.10 -8.38 6.40
CA LEU A 352 -35.01 -7.47 6.78
C LEU A 352 -35.40 -6.01 6.45
N PRO A 353 -35.12 -5.05 7.33
CA PRO A 353 -35.56 -3.67 7.18
C PRO A 353 -34.60 -2.88 6.27
N ILE A 354 -34.57 -3.28 5.00
CA ILE A 354 -33.77 -2.69 3.93
C ILE A 354 -34.67 -2.04 2.86
N TYR A 355 -34.19 -0.94 2.27
CA TYR A 355 -34.99 -0.05 1.41
C TYR A 355 -34.27 0.26 0.09
N ASP A 356 -35.01 0.80 -0.89
CA ASP A 356 -34.43 1.18 -2.16
C ASP A 356 -33.55 2.45 -2.02
N GLY A 357 -32.23 2.28 -2.17
CA GLY A 357 -31.23 3.33 -1.94
C GLY A 357 -30.10 2.97 -0.97
N GLY A 358 -30.10 1.78 -0.36
CA GLY A 358 -28.92 1.20 0.29
C GLY A 358 -28.04 0.39 -0.66
N GLU A 359 -26.83 0.04 -0.22
CA GLU A 359 -25.90 -0.83 -0.96
C GLU A 359 -25.73 -2.18 -0.25
N TYR A 360 -26.29 -3.23 -0.86
CA TYR A 360 -26.39 -4.56 -0.25
C TYR A 360 -25.52 -5.58 -1.00
N ASP A 361 -24.62 -6.23 -0.30
CA ASP A 361 -23.87 -7.41 -0.76
C ASP A 361 -23.48 -8.23 0.47
N PHE A 362 -24.50 -8.81 1.12
CA PHE A 362 -24.37 -9.48 2.40
C PHE A 362 -24.97 -10.89 2.42
N THR A 363 -24.53 -11.68 3.39
CA THR A 363 -25.07 -13.00 3.67
C THR A 363 -25.77 -12.98 5.02
N VAL A 364 -27.03 -13.44 5.05
CA VAL A 364 -27.82 -13.58 6.27
C VAL A 364 -27.98 -15.06 6.65
N ASP A 365 -27.73 -15.34 7.92
CA ASP A 365 -28.05 -16.58 8.62
C ASP A 365 -29.25 -16.30 9.52
N TRP A 366 -30.36 -17.00 9.26
CA TRP A 366 -31.64 -16.76 9.94
C TRP A 366 -31.73 -17.45 11.31
N GLY A 367 -30.76 -18.28 11.68
CA GLY A 367 -30.64 -18.83 13.03
C GLY A 367 -31.62 -19.96 13.38
N ASP A 368 -32.38 -20.48 12.41
CA ASP A 368 -33.23 -21.69 12.54
C ASP A 368 -32.58 -22.95 11.91
N GLY A 369 -31.38 -22.81 11.34
CA GLY A 369 -30.66 -23.87 10.64
C GLY A 369 -30.96 -23.99 9.14
N SER A 370 -31.73 -23.06 8.56
CA SER A 370 -31.91 -22.97 7.10
C SER A 370 -30.60 -22.64 6.37
N GLU A 371 -30.58 -22.81 5.05
CA GLU A 371 -29.48 -22.31 4.23
C GLU A 371 -29.36 -20.78 4.34
N LYS A 372 -28.12 -20.28 4.29
CA LYS A 372 -27.83 -18.85 4.39
C LYS A 372 -28.22 -18.15 3.10
N GLN A 373 -28.98 -17.08 3.20
CA GLN A 373 -29.42 -16.30 2.05
C GLN A 373 -28.38 -15.23 1.70
N LYS A 374 -27.96 -15.17 0.43
CA LYS A 374 -27.23 -14.02 -0.12
C LYS A 374 -28.23 -12.93 -0.53
N VAL A 375 -27.98 -11.69 -0.11
CA VAL A 375 -28.82 -10.52 -0.41
C VAL A 375 -27.97 -9.47 -1.14
N THR A 376 -28.42 -9.13 -2.35
CA THR A 376 -27.76 -8.16 -3.26
C THR A 376 -28.68 -7.01 -3.70
N SER A 377 -29.90 -6.95 -3.16
CA SER A 377 -30.89 -5.91 -3.45
C SER A 377 -31.83 -5.72 -2.26
N HIS A 378 -32.63 -4.64 -2.27
CA HIS A 378 -33.66 -4.41 -1.26
C HIS A 378 -34.87 -5.38 -1.37
N THR A 379 -34.90 -6.21 -2.42
CA THR A 379 -36.00 -7.15 -2.70
C THR A 379 -35.69 -8.57 -2.23
N GLY A 380 -36.69 -9.27 -1.69
CA GLY A 380 -36.60 -10.70 -1.35
C GLY A 380 -35.83 -11.06 -0.07
N ALA A 381 -35.31 -10.09 0.68
CA ALA A 381 -34.63 -10.32 1.96
C ALA A 381 -35.63 -10.64 3.09
N SER A 382 -36.21 -11.84 3.05
CA SER A 382 -37.29 -12.28 3.94
C SER A 382 -37.28 -13.79 4.12
N HIS A 383 -37.58 -14.27 5.33
CA HIS A 383 -37.60 -15.69 5.67
C HIS A 383 -38.80 -16.07 6.51
N THR A 384 -39.35 -17.25 6.25
CA THR A 384 -40.56 -17.77 6.90
C THR A 384 -40.19 -18.86 7.89
N TYR A 385 -40.46 -18.62 9.17
CA TYR A 385 -40.14 -19.56 10.24
C TYR A 385 -41.30 -20.55 10.43
N THR A 386 -41.03 -21.84 10.23
CA THR A 386 -42.05 -22.90 10.33
C THR A 386 -42.67 -23.01 11.73
N THR A 387 -41.95 -22.59 12.75
CA THR A 387 -42.36 -22.60 14.16
C THR A 387 -42.30 -21.17 14.72
N ALA A 388 -43.21 -20.82 15.64
CA ALA A 388 -43.11 -19.59 16.42
C ALA A 388 -41.94 -19.66 17.41
N GLY A 389 -41.15 -18.59 17.54
CA GLY A 389 -39.98 -18.60 18.40
C GLY A 389 -39.20 -17.30 18.43
N GLU A 390 -38.03 -17.33 19.08
CA GLU A 390 -37.07 -16.24 19.07
C GLU A 390 -35.79 -16.69 18.36
N TYR A 391 -35.38 -15.94 17.34
CA TYR A 391 -34.34 -16.33 16.39
C TYR A 391 -33.21 -15.30 16.36
N THR A 392 -31.96 -15.78 16.30
CA THR A 392 -30.76 -14.94 16.22
C THR A 392 -30.34 -14.79 14.76
N VAL A 393 -30.71 -13.66 14.17
CA VAL A 393 -30.36 -13.34 12.79
C VAL A 393 -28.98 -12.69 12.75
N THR A 394 -28.06 -13.33 12.02
CA THR A 394 -26.66 -12.91 11.88
C THR A 394 -26.38 -12.49 10.45
N ILE A 395 -25.83 -11.29 10.25
CA ILE A 395 -25.47 -10.77 8.93
C ILE A 395 -23.96 -10.49 8.87
N THR A 396 -23.34 -10.92 7.79
CA THR A 396 -21.91 -10.70 7.47
C THR A 396 -21.75 -10.03 6.11
N GLU A 397 -20.59 -9.41 5.88
CA GLU A 397 -20.20 -8.71 4.64
C GLU A 397 -20.84 -7.30 4.49
N LYS A 398 -21.23 -6.86 3.29
CA LYS A 398 -21.57 -5.46 2.99
C LYS A 398 -23.01 -5.12 3.34
N ILE A 399 -23.19 -4.38 4.43
CA ILE A 399 -24.49 -3.98 4.96
C ILE A 399 -24.58 -2.45 5.16
N GLU A 400 -25.16 -1.75 4.18
CA GLU A 400 -25.36 -0.29 4.19
C GLU A 400 -26.84 0.06 3.94
N GLY A 401 -27.49 0.72 4.89
CA GLY A 401 -28.89 1.17 4.73
C GLY A 401 -29.95 0.27 5.37
N PHE A 402 -29.75 -0.14 6.63
CA PHE A 402 -30.85 -0.64 7.46
C PHE A 402 -31.62 0.53 8.09
N ASN A 403 -32.93 0.37 8.19
CA ASN A 403 -33.83 1.27 8.92
C ASN A 403 -34.90 0.44 9.62
N PHE A 404 -34.67 0.00 10.87
CA PHE A 404 -35.60 -0.88 11.61
C PHE A 404 -36.93 -0.22 12.01
N GLY A 405 -37.16 1.05 11.64
CA GLY A 405 -38.49 1.64 11.66
C GLY A 405 -39.37 1.12 10.53
N LYS A 406 -40.40 1.90 10.17
CA LYS A 406 -41.38 1.52 9.15
C LYS A 406 -40.81 1.53 7.73
N VAL A 407 -40.14 0.44 7.36
CA VAL A 407 -39.93 0.11 5.95
C VAL A 407 -41.26 -0.38 5.37
N PHE A 408 -41.76 0.33 4.35
CA PHE A 408 -43.02 0.15 3.61
C PHE A 408 -44.29 0.84 4.15
N ASN A 409 -44.81 1.75 3.30
CA ASN A 409 -46.21 2.09 3.01
C ASN A 409 -47.30 2.31 4.08
N CYS A 410 -46.97 2.45 5.37
CA CYS A 410 -47.90 3.06 6.32
C CYS A 410 -48.05 4.57 6.04
N ILE A 411 -48.89 4.93 5.06
CA ILE A 411 -49.21 6.33 4.70
C ILE A 411 -49.93 7.00 5.88
N ARG A 412 -49.18 7.66 6.78
CA ARG A 412 -49.75 8.67 7.68
C ARG A 412 -50.19 9.86 6.81
N THR A 413 -51.48 9.92 6.48
CA THR A 413 -52.08 11.01 5.69
C THR A 413 -51.96 12.39 6.35
N ASN A 414 -51.69 12.44 7.66
CA ASN A 414 -51.25 13.64 8.35
C ASN A 414 -50.19 13.30 9.43
N PRO A 415 -48.95 13.82 9.34
CA PRO A 415 -47.92 13.59 10.36
C PRO A 415 -48.06 14.49 11.62
N TYR A 416 -49.01 15.44 11.63
CA TYR A 416 -49.19 16.43 12.71
C TYR A 416 -50.51 16.31 13.50
N SER A 417 -51.43 15.41 13.13
CA SER A 417 -52.69 15.22 13.86
C SER A 417 -52.54 14.24 15.03
N PHE A 418 -52.01 14.72 16.16
CA PHE A 418 -52.21 14.08 17.46
C PHE A 418 -53.59 14.44 18.03
N ASP A 419 -54.66 13.93 17.42
CA ASP A 419 -55.97 13.97 18.05
C ASP A 419 -55.99 12.95 19.21
N LYS A 420 -56.02 13.47 20.44
CA LYS A 420 -56.06 12.64 21.66
C LYS A 420 -57.45 12.07 21.95
N SER A 421 -58.45 12.29 21.09
CA SER A 421 -59.84 11.88 21.32
C SER A 421 -60.28 10.63 20.55
N SER A 422 -59.64 10.26 19.43
CA SER A 422 -60.14 9.15 18.59
C SER A 422 -59.69 7.76 19.04
N GLY A 423 -58.56 7.65 19.75
CA GLY A 423 -58.01 6.36 20.16
C GLY A 423 -57.52 5.50 19.00
N ASP A 424 -57.29 6.09 17.83
CA ASP A 424 -56.83 5.38 16.63
C ASP A 424 -55.42 4.84 16.83
N TYR A 425 -55.36 3.54 17.09
CA TYR A 425 -54.15 2.72 16.97
C TYR A 425 -53.60 2.78 15.53
N PRO A 426 -52.30 2.49 15.32
CA PRO A 426 -51.70 2.52 13.98
C PRO A 426 -52.49 1.65 12.98
N SER A 427 -52.54 2.12 11.74
CA SER A 427 -53.16 1.45 10.58
C SER A 427 -52.94 -0.08 10.59
N PRO A 428 -53.97 -0.90 10.37
CA PRO A 428 -53.93 -2.35 10.59
C PRO A 428 -52.97 -3.15 9.69
N ASP A 429 -52.33 -2.50 8.71
CA ASP A 429 -51.39 -3.11 7.76
C ASP A 429 -49.90 -2.89 8.12
N CYS A 430 -49.59 -2.33 9.30
CA CYS A 430 -48.22 -2.05 9.73
C CYS A 430 -47.57 -3.25 10.46
N TYR A 431 -47.11 -4.25 9.70
CA TYR A 431 -46.44 -5.44 10.24
C TYR A 431 -44.95 -5.19 10.64
N ASN A 432 -44.42 -6.03 11.53
CA ASN A 432 -43.01 -6.22 11.92
C ASN A 432 -42.28 -5.22 12.87
N THR A 433 -42.80 -4.04 13.26
CA THR A 433 -42.04 -3.11 14.18
C THR A 433 -41.76 -3.69 15.57
N ASP A 434 -42.49 -4.73 15.94
CA ASP A 434 -42.53 -5.33 17.27
C ASP A 434 -41.83 -6.72 17.30
N GLU A 435 -41.20 -7.12 16.19
CA GLU A 435 -40.49 -8.39 16.04
C GLU A 435 -39.02 -8.31 16.44
N ILE A 436 -38.32 -7.21 16.11
CA ILE A 436 -36.95 -7.01 16.59
C ILE A 436 -36.97 -6.63 18.07
N ILE A 437 -36.47 -7.54 18.91
CA ILE A 437 -36.51 -7.40 20.37
C ILE A 437 -35.14 -7.03 20.96
N ASN A 438 -34.05 -7.27 20.22
CA ASN A 438 -32.70 -6.90 20.65
C ASN A 438 -31.72 -6.81 19.46
N ILE A 439 -30.69 -5.98 19.62
CA ILE A 439 -29.45 -6.05 18.84
C ILE A 439 -28.32 -6.37 19.82
N SER A 440 -27.49 -7.36 19.48
CA SER A 440 -26.36 -7.84 20.29
C SER A 440 -25.01 -7.34 19.78
N SER A 441 -24.88 -7.08 18.47
CA SER A 441 -23.71 -6.43 17.87
C SER A 441 -24.11 -5.64 16.63
N TRP A 442 -23.51 -4.47 16.44
CA TRP A 442 -23.67 -3.68 15.21
C TRP A 442 -22.79 -4.21 14.07
N GLY A 443 -21.66 -4.86 14.40
CA GLY A 443 -20.73 -5.40 13.42
C GLY A 443 -20.22 -4.34 12.43
N ASP A 444 -20.56 -4.54 11.15
CA ASP A 444 -20.23 -3.64 10.03
C ASP A 444 -21.42 -2.80 9.52
N LEU A 445 -22.58 -2.87 10.18
CA LEU A 445 -23.77 -2.13 9.76
C LEU A 445 -23.50 -0.61 9.75
N LYS A 446 -23.60 -0.03 8.55
CA LYS A 446 -23.71 1.42 8.37
C LYS A 446 -25.17 1.81 8.34
N LEU A 447 -25.58 2.59 9.35
CA LEU A 447 -26.86 3.28 9.30
C LEU A 447 -26.77 4.42 8.29
N LEU A 448 -27.86 4.65 7.57
CA LEU A 448 -28.05 5.80 6.70
C LEU A 448 -29.06 6.77 7.36
N ASN A 449 -29.28 7.92 6.73
CA ASN A 449 -30.25 8.89 7.23
C ASN A 449 -31.65 8.29 7.38
N SER A 450 -32.40 8.78 8.37
CA SER A 450 -33.86 8.67 8.36
C SER A 450 -34.37 9.67 7.29
N ILE A 451 -34.82 9.18 6.13
CA ILE A 451 -35.05 9.99 4.92
C ILE A 451 -36.47 10.59 4.87
N GLU A 452 -36.58 11.90 4.97
CA GLU A 452 -37.42 12.68 4.03
C GLU A 452 -36.45 13.23 2.95
N TYR A 453 -36.66 13.16 1.63
CA TYR A 453 -37.82 12.82 0.78
C TYR A 453 -37.36 11.94 -0.40
N THR A 454 -38.27 11.21 -1.06
CA THR A 454 -38.06 10.75 -2.45
C THR A 454 -38.26 11.90 -3.46
N GLU A 455 -37.70 11.77 -4.68
CA GLU A 455 -37.78 12.82 -5.72
C GLU A 455 -39.22 13.21 -6.10
N ASP A 456 -40.18 12.31 -5.91
CA ASP A 456 -41.62 12.52 -6.15
C ASP A 456 -42.38 13.19 -4.99
N ARG A 457 -41.70 13.47 -3.87
CA ARG A 457 -42.22 13.97 -2.59
C ARG A 457 -43.30 13.12 -1.91
N LYS A 458 -43.49 11.84 -2.28
CA LYS A 458 -44.61 11.02 -1.77
C LYS A 458 -44.23 9.95 -0.76
N SER A 459 -42.96 9.54 -0.67
CA SER A 459 -42.52 8.51 0.28
C SER A 459 -41.67 9.12 1.40
N LYS A 460 -42.04 8.80 2.65
CA LYS A 460 -41.37 9.25 3.88
C LYS A 460 -40.80 8.04 4.61
N TYR A 461 -39.49 8.06 4.89
CA TYR A 461 -38.82 7.02 5.67
C TYR A 461 -38.57 7.52 7.09
N TYR A 462 -39.31 6.91 8.00
CA TYR A 462 -39.35 7.24 9.42
C TYR A 462 -38.14 6.67 10.20
N GLY A 463 -38.03 7.03 11.48
CA GLY A 463 -36.82 6.85 12.27
C GLY A 463 -36.41 5.39 12.49
N SER A 464 -35.10 5.13 12.64
CA SER A 464 -34.53 3.76 12.59
C SER A 464 -35.00 2.74 13.62
N PHE A 465 -35.75 3.13 14.65
CA PHE A 465 -36.47 2.27 15.61
C PHE A 465 -37.85 2.88 15.99
N GLU A 466 -38.48 3.63 15.07
CA GLU A 466 -39.82 4.21 15.30
C GLU A 466 -40.87 3.10 15.54
N GLU A 467 -41.65 3.25 16.62
CA GLU A 467 -42.64 2.30 17.17
C GLU A 467 -42.09 0.91 17.57
N CYS A 468 -40.77 0.76 17.77
CA CYS A 468 -40.17 -0.47 18.31
C CYS A 468 -40.44 -0.63 19.82
N SER A 469 -41.71 -0.86 20.18
CA SER A 469 -42.22 -0.73 21.56
C SER A 469 -41.56 -1.68 22.57
N LYS A 470 -41.11 -2.85 22.09
CA LYS A 470 -40.43 -3.92 22.85
C LYS A 470 -38.91 -3.77 22.93
N LEU A 471 -38.29 -2.84 22.21
CA LEU A 471 -36.84 -2.64 22.23
C LEU A 471 -36.42 -2.02 23.58
N VAL A 472 -35.79 -2.81 24.45
CA VAL A 472 -35.35 -2.32 25.77
C VAL A 472 -33.92 -1.77 25.74
N THR A 473 -33.00 -2.48 25.07
CA THR A 473 -31.57 -2.18 25.04
C THR A 473 -30.95 -2.40 23.67
N LEU A 474 -29.81 -1.73 23.45
CA LEU A 474 -28.93 -1.86 22.29
C LEU A 474 -27.50 -2.21 22.75
N PRO A 475 -26.60 -2.63 21.84
CA PRO A 475 -25.20 -2.89 22.19
C PRO A 475 -24.52 -1.64 22.76
N MET A 476 -23.61 -1.83 23.71
CA MET A 476 -22.81 -0.74 24.28
C MET A 476 -21.77 -0.17 23.28
N GLU A 477 -21.37 -0.98 22.29
CA GLU A 477 -20.58 -0.49 21.16
C GLU A 477 -21.44 0.46 20.30
N ALA A 478 -20.87 1.57 19.83
CA ALA A 478 -21.62 2.54 19.04
C ALA A 478 -21.82 2.06 17.58
N PRO A 479 -23.00 2.29 16.96
CA PRO A 479 -23.21 2.02 15.55
C PRO A 479 -22.36 2.93 14.66
N ASN A 480 -22.16 2.55 13.41
CA ASN A 480 -21.52 3.44 12.43
C ASN A 480 -22.53 4.49 11.93
N LEU A 481 -22.41 5.70 12.48
CA LEU A 481 -23.17 6.91 12.11
C LEU A 481 -22.39 7.85 11.16
N GLU A 482 -21.30 7.40 10.53
CA GLU A 482 -20.41 8.31 9.79
C GLU A 482 -21.09 9.02 8.61
N GLY A 483 -22.08 8.40 7.99
CA GLY A 483 -22.91 8.99 6.92
C GLY A 483 -24.18 9.70 7.40
N VAL A 484 -24.45 9.74 8.71
CA VAL A 484 -25.75 10.15 9.27
C VAL A 484 -25.75 11.61 9.69
N THR A 485 -26.63 12.38 9.08
CA THR A 485 -26.98 13.78 9.42
C THR A 485 -28.41 13.91 9.98
N ASN A 486 -29.29 12.93 9.77
CA ASN A 486 -30.68 12.95 10.25
C ASN A 486 -31.02 11.68 11.03
N ILE A 487 -31.34 11.83 12.32
CA ILE A 487 -31.83 10.78 13.23
C ILE A 487 -33.23 11.09 13.78
N ALA A 488 -34.00 11.91 13.06
CA ALA A 488 -35.37 12.24 13.42
C ALA A 488 -36.19 10.96 13.67
N ARG A 489 -37.00 10.99 14.73
CA ARG A 489 -37.91 9.93 15.18
C ARG A 489 -37.26 8.60 15.50
N MET A 490 -35.92 8.52 15.61
CA MET A 490 -35.19 7.25 15.70
C MET A 490 -35.68 6.33 16.83
N PHE A 491 -36.13 6.83 17.97
CA PHE A 491 -36.75 6.06 19.06
C PHE A 491 -38.18 6.56 19.40
N SER A 492 -38.85 7.24 18.46
CA SER A 492 -40.24 7.68 18.63
C SER A 492 -41.14 6.46 18.87
N GLY A 493 -41.93 6.46 19.94
CA GLY A 493 -42.81 5.34 20.31
C GLY A 493 -42.10 4.11 20.90
N ALA A 494 -40.77 4.12 21.07
CA ALA A 494 -40.02 3.03 21.69
C ALA A 494 -40.16 3.07 23.23
N LYS A 495 -41.39 2.85 23.73
CA LYS A 495 -41.79 3.11 25.13
C LYS A 495 -40.91 2.45 26.19
N ALA A 496 -40.47 1.21 25.94
CA ALA A 496 -39.61 0.45 26.87
C ALA A 496 -38.11 0.75 26.72
N PHE A 497 -37.70 1.58 25.75
CA PHE A 497 -36.29 1.78 25.44
C PHE A 497 -35.58 2.61 26.50
N ASN A 498 -34.51 2.03 27.06
CA ASN A 498 -33.62 2.69 28.02
C ASN A 498 -32.16 2.22 27.82
N GLY A 499 -31.78 1.90 26.58
CA GLY A 499 -30.44 1.41 26.23
C GLY A 499 -29.39 2.52 26.23
N ASN A 500 -28.21 2.26 26.77
CA ASN A 500 -27.14 3.26 26.86
C ASN A 500 -26.59 3.60 25.46
N ILE A 501 -26.76 4.87 25.06
CA ILE A 501 -26.35 5.44 23.78
C ILE A 501 -25.42 6.65 23.94
N GLY A 502 -24.89 6.91 25.16
CA GLY A 502 -23.98 8.03 25.44
C GLY A 502 -22.65 7.95 24.68
N SER A 503 -22.27 6.76 24.19
CA SER A 503 -21.08 6.53 23.36
C SER A 503 -21.25 6.91 21.88
N TRP A 504 -22.47 7.26 21.44
CA TRP A 504 -22.77 7.50 20.03
C TRP A 504 -22.18 8.81 19.49
N ASN A 505 -21.55 8.75 18.32
CA ASN A 505 -20.98 9.93 17.67
C ASN A 505 -22.03 10.65 16.80
N VAL A 506 -22.75 11.58 17.41
CA VAL A 506 -23.75 12.43 16.74
C VAL A 506 -23.20 13.74 16.15
N SER A 507 -21.87 13.92 16.10
CA SER A 507 -21.22 15.21 15.71
C SER A 507 -21.40 15.67 14.25
N LYS A 508 -22.09 14.87 13.42
CA LYS A 508 -22.51 15.22 12.06
C LYS A 508 -24.02 15.48 11.94
N VAL A 509 -24.79 15.19 12.99
CA VAL A 509 -26.26 15.28 12.99
C VAL A 509 -26.70 16.74 13.00
N THR A 510 -27.67 17.04 12.13
CA THR A 510 -28.33 18.34 11.99
C THR A 510 -29.81 18.28 12.39
N ASN A 511 -30.46 17.12 12.31
CA ASN A 511 -31.86 16.95 12.71
C ASN A 511 -32.05 15.82 13.75
N MET A 512 -32.68 16.16 14.88
CA MET A 512 -33.05 15.27 15.99
C MET A 512 -34.56 15.36 16.34
N GLU A 513 -35.39 15.87 15.43
CA GLU A 513 -36.86 15.96 15.59
C GLU A 513 -37.45 14.66 16.13
N SER A 514 -38.23 14.74 17.20
CA SER A 514 -39.00 13.63 17.79
C SER A 514 -38.17 12.39 18.14
N MET A 515 -36.84 12.51 18.31
CA MET A 515 -35.94 11.36 18.46
C MET A 515 -36.38 10.41 19.59
N PHE A 516 -36.89 10.93 20.72
CA PHE A 516 -37.41 10.16 21.86
C PHE A 516 -38.88 10.47 22.17
N LEU A 517 -39.66 10.91 21.16
CA LEU A 517 -41.09 11.20 21.30
C LEU A 517 -41.82 9.97 21.84
N GLY A 518 -42.34 10.03 23.06
CA GLY A 518 -43.03 8.91 23.70
C GLY A 518 -42.13 7.72 24.07
N ALA A 519 -40.80 7.89 24.14
CA ALA A 519 -39.90 6.92 24.75
C ALA A 519 -39.98 7.01 26.29
N GLU A 520 -41.13 6.60 26.84
CA GLU A 520 -41.56 6.84 28.22
C GLU A 520 -40.51 6.39 29.27
N ALA A 521 -39.78 5.29 29.03
CA ALA A 521 -38.76 4.76 29.92
C ALA A 521 -37.34 5.35 29.75
N PHE A 522 -37.10 6.17 28.72
CA PHE A 522 -35.75 6.61 28.37
C PHE A 522 -35.20 7.63 29.38
N ASN A 523 -34.08 7.28 30.02
CA ASN A 523 -33.38 8.16 30.97
C ASN A 523 -31.85 7.90 30.98
N GLN A 524 -31.25 7.62 29.81
CA GLN A 524 -29.80 7.36 29.72
C GLN A 524 -28.99 8.63 29.50
N ASN A 525 -27.81 8.68 30.15
CA ASN A 525 -26.92 9.83 30.06
C ASN A 525 -26.40 10.02 28.62
N ILE A 526 -26.75 11.17 28.04
CA ILE A 526 -26.38 11.65 26.70
C ILE A 526 -25.63 12.98 26.74
N SER A 527 -25.09 13.37 27.91
CA SER A 527 -24.38 14.65 28.09
C SER A 527 -23.11 14.77 27.23
N SER A 528 -22.50 13.63 26.89
CA SER A 528 -21.34 13.49 26.00
C SER A 528 -21.62 13.80 24.52
N TRP A 529 -22.88 13.95 24.11
CA TRP A 529 -23.25 14.19 22.71
C TRP A 529 -22.85 15.59 22.23
N ASN A 530 -22.10 15.64 21.12
CA ASN A 530 -21.79 16.89 20.44
C ASN A 530 -22.95 17.29 19.51
N VAL A 531 -23.91 18.04 20.04
CA VAL A 531 -25.09 18.55 19.29
C VAL A 531 -24.85 19.89 18.56
N SER A 532 -23.60 20.37 18.47
CA SER A 532 -23.30 21.72 17.96
C SER A 532 -23.69 22.01 16.50
N LYS A 533 -24.07 21.00 15.73
CA LYS A 533 -24.59 21.16 14.35
C LYS A 533 -26.10 20.97 14.23
N VAL A 534 -26.78 20.63 15.31
CA VAL A 534 -28.23 20.39 15.30
C VAL A 534 -28.95 21.72 15.11
N THR A 535 -29.87 21.75 14.15
CA THR A 535 -30.74 22.88 13.85
C THR A 535 -32.19 22.62 14.28
N ASN A 536 -32.63 21.36 14.32
CA ASN A 536 -33.98 20.97 14.72
C ASN A 536 -33.98 19.95 15.89
N MET A 537 -34.68 20.29 16.96
CA MET A 537 -34.95 19.47 18.16
C MET A 537 -36.46 19.44 18.52
N GLU A 538 -37.35 19.75 17.56
CA GLU A 538 -38.81 19.69 17.75
C GLU A 538 -39.26 18.35 18.34
N SER A 539 -40.09 18.37 19.40
CA SER A 539 -40.62 17.22 20.12
C SER A 539 -39.59 16.16 20.57
N MET A 540 -38.30 16.50 20.63
CA MET A 540 -37.22 15.52 20.86
C MET A 540 -37.42 14.63 22.10
N PHE A 541 -37.95 15.19 23.19
CA PHE A 541 -38.31 14.48 24.43
C PHE A 541 -39.80 14.65 24.80
N GLU A 542 -40.68 14.96 23.83
CA GLU A 542 -42.12 15.04 24.11
C GLU A 542 -42.63 13.69 24.63
N ASN A 543 -43.33 13.71 25.77
CA ASN A 543 -43.82 12.51 26.46
C ASN A 543 -42.73 11.48 26.85
N ALA A 544 -41.44 11.85 26.87
CA ALA A 544 -40.37 11.08 27.48
C ALA A 544 -40.42 11.26 29.02
N THR A 545 -41.46 10.69 29.64
CA THR A 545 -41.88 11.00 31.02
C THR A 545 -40.82 10.73 32.10
N SER A 546 -39.90 9.79 31.85
CA SER A 546 -38.79 9.44 32.77
C SER A 546 -37.50 10.23 32.56
N PHE A 547 -37.38 11.04 31.51
CA PHE A 547 -36.11 11.69 31.15
C PHE A 547 -35.77 12.84 32.10
N ASP A 548 -34.61 12.78 32.76
CA ASP A 548 -34.07 13.82 33.64
C ASP A 548 -32.53 13.82 33.67
N GLN A 549 -31.91 13.90 32.48
CA GLN A 549 -30.45 13.88 32.34
C GLN A 549 -29.85 15.28 32.16
N ASN A 550 -28.60 15.46 32.63
CA ASN A 550 -27.89 16.73 32.51
C ASN A 550 -27.46 17.01 31.07
N ILE A 551 -28.27 17.79 30.37
CA ILE A 551 -28.03 18.31 29.01
C ILE A 551 -27.65 19.80 29.00
N GLY A 552 -27.45 20.44 30.17
CA GLY A 552 -27.08 21.86 30.27
C GLY A 552 -25.75 22.22 29.62
N ILE A 553 -24.87 21.24 29.42
CA ILE A 553 -23.57 21.37 28.76
C ILE A 553 -23.63 21.30 27.22
N TRP A 554 -24.80 21.02 26.64
CA TRP A 554 -24.97 20.98 25.19
C TRP A 554 -24.84 22.37 24.55
N ASN A 555 -24.06 22.45 23.46
CA ASN A 555 -24.03 23.65 22.63
C ASN A 555 -25.22 23.62 21.64
N VAL A 556 -26.30 24.30 22.01
CA VAL A 556 -27.52 24.44 21.20
C VAL A 556 -27.55 25.70 20.33
N SER A 557 -26.42 26.42 20.16
CA SER A 557 -26.40 27.75 19.51
C SER A 557 -26.86 27.78 18.05
N ASN A 558 -26.92 26.62 17.37
CA ASN A 558 -27.39 26.50 15.98
C ASN A 558 -28.84 26.01 15.86
N VAL A 559 -29.51 25.70 16.98
CA VAL A 559 -30.89 25.22 16.98
C VAL A 559 -31.84 26.38 16.69
N THR A 560 -32.74 26.18 15.73
CA THR A 560 -33.78 27.15 15.35
C THR A 560 -35.19 26.69 15.72
N ASN A 561 -35.39 25.38 15.94
CA ASN A 561 -36.66 24.78 16.31
C ASN A 561 -36.54 23.87 17.54
N MET A 562 -37.31 24.21 18.58
CA MET A 562 -37.50 23.49 19.85
C MET A 562 -39.00 23.39 20.22
N VAL A 563 -39.90 23.45 19.25
CA VAL A 563 -41.35 23.26 19.48
C VAL A 563 -41.57 21.96 20.27
N SER A 564 -42.38 22.00 21.33
CA SER A 564 -42.74 20.85 22.15
C SER A 564 -41.58 20.04 22.75
N MET A 565 -40.32 20.51 22.73
CA MET A 565 -39.13 19.68 23.00
C MET A 565 -39.19 18.85 24.31
N PHE A 566 -39.77 19.40 25.39
CA PHE A 566 -39.98 18.75 26.70
C PHE A 566 -41.46 18.70 27.10
N LYS A 567 -42.38 18.79 26.13
CA LYS A 567 -43.83 18.74 26.38
C LYS A 567 -44.20 17.41 27.04
N VAL A 568 -44.86 17.45 28.20
CA VAL A 568 -45.20 16.27 29.01
C VAL A 568 -43.97 15.44 29.46
N ALA A 569 -42.74 15.97 29.37
CA ALA A 569 -41.54 15.36 29.99
C ALA A 569 -41.61 15.58 31.51
N THR A 570 -42.47 14.84 32.21
CA THR A 570 -42.92 15.18 33.56
C THR A 570 -41.82 15.15 34.62
N SER A 571 -40.80 14.30 34.46
CA SER A 571 -39.67 14.22 35.39
C SER A 571 -38.62 15.31 35.16
N PHE A 572 -38.48 15.81 33.92
CA PHE A 572 -37.37 16.67 33.52
C PHE A 572 -37.29 17.96 34.33
N ASN A 573 -36.15 18.18 34.99
CA ASN A 573 -35.79 19.42 35.66
C ASN A 573 -34.30 19.78 35.52
N GLY A 574 -33.64 19.28 34.46
CA GLY A 574 -32.23 19.56 34.19
C GLY A 574 -31.95 21.05 33.95
N ASN A 575 -30.91 21.60 34.60
CA ASN A 575 -30.52 23.00 34.41
C ASN A 575 -30.03 23.25 32.98
N ILE A 576 -30.74 24.13 32.28
CA ILE A 576 -30.49 24.55 30.89
C ILE A 576 -30.38 26.07 30.75
N GLY A 577 -30.29 26.83 31.86
CA GLY A 577 -30.18 28.29 31.83
C GLY A 577 -28.96 28.80 31.05
N SER A 578 -27.88 28.01 31.01
CA SER A 578 -26.65 28.30 30.25
C SER A 578 -26.75 28.12 28.73
N TRP A 579 -27.87 27.62 28.20
CA TRP A 579 -28.05 27.46 26.76
C TRP A 579 -28.12 28.79 26.01
N ASN A 580 -27.35 28.91 24.93
CA ASN A 580 -27.51 30.00 23.97
C ASN A 580 -28.67 29.69 23.02
N VAL A 581 -29.81 30.34 23.24
CA VAL A 581 -31.05 30.16 22.47
C VAL A 581 -31.37 31.32 21.51
N SER A 582 -30.39 32.20 21.21
CA SER A 582 -30.59 33.41 20.39
C SER A 582 -31.09 33.14 18.96
N ASN A 583 -30.91 31.91 18.47
CA ASN A 583 -31.35 31.47 17.15
C ASN A 583 -32.69 30.70 17.17
N VAL A 584 -33.29 30.46 18.35
CA VAL A 584 -34.52 29.63 18.50
C VAL A 584 -35.78 30.44 18.13
N ILE A 585 -36.17 30.34 16.87
CA ILE A 585 -37.37 30.99 16.29
C ILE A 585 -38.65 30.28 16.75
N HIS A 586 -38.66 28.95 16.70
CA HIS A 586 -39.84 28.12 16.99
C HIS A 586 -39.67 27.41 18.34
N ARG A 587 -40.53 27.76 19.32
CA ARG A 587 -40.43 27.32 20.73
C ARG A 587 -41.80 27.11 21.40
N LEU A 588 -42.84 26.97 20.58
CA LEU A 588 -44.21 26.79 21.05
C LEU A 588 -44.32 25.51 21.89
N GLU A 589 -45.04 25.56 23.01
CA GLU A 589 -45.29 24.42 23.91
C GLU A 589 -44.05 23.69 24.46
N MET A 590 -42.84 24.27 24.39
CA MET A 590 -41.58 23.60 24.75
C MET A 590 -41.59 22.88 26.12
N PHE A 591 -42.22 23.46 27.14
CA PHE A 591 -42.39 22.88 28.48
C PHE A 591 -43.86 22.65 28.86
N TYR A 592 -44.77 22.59 27.89
CA TYR A 592 -46.20 22.40 28.15
C TYR A 592 -46.42 21.09 28.94
N PHE A 593 -47.07 21.17 30.10
CA PHE A 593 -47.20 20.04 31.05
C PHE A 593 -45.88 19.41 31.59
N ALA A 594 -44.72 20.05 31.47
CA ALA A 594 -43.48 19.62 32.12
C ALA A 594 -43.52 19.92 33.63
N LYS A 595 -44.25 19.10 34.39
CA LYS A 595 -44.70 19.38 35.77
C LYS A 595 -43.58 19.70 36.77
N ASN A 596 -42.42 19.08 36.63
CA ASN A 596 -41.28 19.30 37.55
C ASN A 596 -40.37 20.45 37.12
N PHE A 597 -40.46 20.90 35.86
CA PHE A 597 -39.52 21.87 35.30
C PHE A 597 -39.70 23.26 35.91
N ASN A 598 -38.71 23.73 36.67
CA ASN A 598 -38.74 25.00 37.40
C ASN A 598 -37.38 25.75 37.41
N GLN A 599 -36.55 25.55 36.39
CA GLN A 599 -35.19 26.10 36.30
C GLN A 599 -35.15 27.61 35.98
N ASP A 600 -34.09 28.29 36.40
CA ASP A 600 -33.83 29.68 36.03
C ASP A 600 -33.41 29.80 34.55
N LEU A 601 -34.14 30.63 33.80
CA LEU A 601 -33.92 30.91 32.38
C LEU A 601 -33.61 32.40 32.12
N SER A 602 -33.27 33.18 33.14
CA SER A 602 -33.02 34.64 33.07
C SER A 602 -31.86 35.06 32.13
N SER A 603 -30.99 34.10 31.77
CA SER A 603 -29.92 34.24 30.79
C SER A 603 -30.32 33.95 29.34
N TRP A 604 -31.53 33.42 29.08
CA TRP A 604 -32.00 33.13 27.73
C TRP A 604 -32.34 34.43 26.98
N ASP A 605 -31.58 34.71 25.93
CA ASP A 605 -31.89 35.74 24.94
C ASP A 605 -32.59 35.09 23.74
N LEU A 606 -33.76 35.59 23.36
CA LEU A 606 -34.65 34.94 22.39
C LEU A 606 -35.03 35.91 21.27
N PRO A 607 -35.02 35.45 20.00
CA PRO A 607 -35.26 36.33 18.86
C PRO A 607 -36.70 36.86 18.88
N TYR A 608 -36.82 38.17 18.67
CA TYR A 608 -38.10 38.87 18.59
C TYR A 608 -38.84 38.50 17.31
N ASN A 609 -39.99 37.84 17.44
CA ASN A 609 -40.81 37.35 16.33
C ASN A 609 -42.24 37.90 16.32
N GLY A 610 -42.49 39.02 17.02
CA GLY A 610 -43.78 39.71 17.06
C GLY A 610 -44.89 39.03 17.87
N ILE A 611 -44.69 37.81 18.39
CA ILE A 611 -45.68 37.08 19.19
C ILE A 611 -45.03 36.63 20.52
N GLN A 612 -44.97 37.54 21.49
CA GLN A 612 -44.37 37.29 22.81
C GLN A 612 -45.28 36.49 23.77
N ASN A 613 -46.04 35.51 23.28
CA ASN A 613 -46.90 34.70 24.13
C ASN A 613 -46.18 33.45 24.67
N PHE A 614 -45.34 33.67 25.68
CA PHE A 614 -44.69 32.61 26.46
C PHE A 614 -45.67 31.76 27.28
N SER A 615 -46.95 32.15 27.42
CA SER A 615 -47.93 31.39 28.20
C SER A 615 -48.01 29.95 27.73
N LEU A 616 -48.12 29.69 26.42
CA LEU A 616 -48.19 28.32 25.90
C LEU A 616 -46.89 27.53 26.08
N MET A 617 -45.72 28.20 26.12
CA MET A 617 -44.42 27.54 26.33
C MET A 617 -44.31 26.90 27.72
N PHE A 618 -44.87 27.54 28.76
CA PHE A 618 -44.78 27.09 30.16
C PHE A 618 -46.12 26.65 30.78
N ARG A 619 -47.23 26.67 30.03
CA ARG A 619 -48.57 26.38 30.55
C ARG A 619 -48.60 24.97 31.17
N ARG A 620 -48.98 24.91 32.45
CA ARG A 620 -49.04 23.68 33.28
C ARG A 620 -47.67 23.00 33.52
N SER A 621 -46.56 23.71 33.33
CA SER A 621 -45.23 23.29 33.82
C SER A 621 -45.07 23.55 35.32
N GLY A 622 -43.90 23.21 35.87
CA GLY A 622 -43.50 23.57 37.24
C GLY A 622 -43.04 25.03 37.40
N MET A 623 -42.91 25.79 36.31
CA MET A 623 -42.53 27.21 36.38
C MET A 623 -43.64 28.01 37.08
N PRO A 624 -43.30 28.88 38.05
CA PRO A 624 -44.28 29.80 38.62
C PRO A 624 -44.90 30.65 37.51
N TYR A 625 -46.21 30.91 37.61
CA TYR A 625 -46.91 31.79 36.68
C TYR A 625 -46.45 33.24 36.90
N ILE A 626 -45.41 33.64 36.18
CA ILE A 626 -44.87 35.00 36.21
C ILE A 626 -45.31 35.72 34.94
N GLU A 627 -46.20 36.68 35.09
CA GLU A 627 -46.37 37.75 34.10
C GLU A 627 -45.04 38.51 33.99
N GLY A 628 -44.31 38.33 32.88
CA GLY A 628 -43.11 39.13 32.57
C GLY A 628 -41.73 38.47 32.73
N ALA A 629 -41.61 37.17 33.03
CA ALA A 629 -40.31 36.50 33.22
C ALA A 629 -39.41 36.40 31.97
N ALA A 630 -39.91 36.78 30.79
CA ALA A 630 -39.15 36.83 29.54
C ALA A 630 -39.26 38.22 28.89
N ASN A 631 -38.98 39.28 29.66
CA ASN A 631 -38.65 40.58 29.09
C ASN A 631 -37.36 40.44 28.25
N SER A 632 -37.53 40.43 26.93
CA SER A 632 -36.45 40.54 25.97
C SER A 632 -35.56 41.75 26.31
N LYS A 633 -34.24 41.57 26.40
CA LYS A 633 -33.28 42.65 26.69
C LYS A 633 -33.07 43.63 25.53
N HIS A 634 -34.04 43.76 24.63
CA HIS A 634 -34.04 44.81 23.64
C HIS A 634 -34.53 46.12 24.28
N PRO A 635 -33.72 47.20 24.24
CA PRO A 635 -34.23 48.51 24.60
C PRO A 635 -35.36 48.88 23.64
N GLU A 636 -36.40 49.51 24.19
CA GLU A 636 -37.48 50.09 23.39
C GLU A 636 -36.86 51.01 22.32
N ASN A 637 -37.21 50.77 21.05
CA ASN A 637 -36.81 51.67 19.97
C ASN A 637 -37.38 53.05 20.28
N LYS A 638 -36.51 53.99 20.64
CA LYS A 638 -36.86 55.40 20.65
C LYS A 638 -37.27 55.79 19.24
N SER A 639 -38.40 56.46 19.16
CA SER A 639 -38.97 57.03 17.94
C SER A 639 -38.00 57.96 17.21
N GLU A 640 -37.85 57.74 15.91
CA GLU A 640 -37.85 58.78 14.87
C GLU A 640 -38.80 58.36 13.75
#